data_AF-A0A0M8W2J3-F1
#
_entry.id   AF-A0A0M8W2J3-F1
#
_cell.length_a   1.000
_cell.length_b   1.000
_cell.length_c   1.000
_cell.angle_alpha   90.00
_cell.angle_beta   90.00
_cell.angle_gamma   90.00
#
_symmetry.space_group_name_H-M   'P 1'
#
loop_
_entity.id
_entity.type
_entity.pdbx_description
1 polymer ?
#
loop_
_entity_poly.entity_id
_entity_poly.type
_entity_poly.pdbx_seq_one_letter_code
_entity_poly.pdbx_strand_id
1 'polypeptide(L)'
;MAVFGVLAAVMGVVGLIAPDALLAVMGFTPVTGSRRAEGDHTPVFVTASSMAALNMGVYYVLASLSDWTAFFRWTVPFRLLTCTVFTLAVLGGRAPSGFLAVGVWEGLGALATGAALRYDGQRRPAPADPTAATDAAVPADPAVPADPAVPADPAAT
;
A
#
# COMPACT_ATOMS: atom_id res chain seq x y z
N MET A 1 -2.04 -6.85 -6.98
CA MET A 1 -2.67 -6.43 -5.70
C MET A 1 -4.19 -6.60 -5.69
N ALA A 2 -4.92 -6.25 -6.76
CA ALA A 2 -6.36 -6.48 -6.86
C ALA A 2 -6.78 -7.92 -6.54
N VAL A 3 -6.08 -8.93 -7.11
CA VAL A 3 -6.35 -10.35 -6.88
C VAL A 3 -6.28 -10.72 -5.39
N PHE A 4 -5.27 -10.22 -4.67
CA PHE A 4 -5.14 -10.44 -3.23
C PHE A 4 -6.31 -9.80 -2.47
N GLY A 5 -6.69 -8.57 -2.81
CA GLY A 5 -7.83 -7.89 -2.21
C GLY A 5 -9.16 -8.61 -2.45
N VAL A 6 -9.40 -9.08 -3.68
CA VAL A 6 -10.59 -9.86 -4.04
C VAL A 6 -10.63 -11.16 -3.26
N LEU A 7 -9.54 -11.92 -3.20
CA LEU A 7 -9.47 -13.17 -2.44
C LEU A 7 -9.73 -12.92 -0.95
N ALA A 8 -9.14 -11.88 -0.36
CA ALA A 8 -9.37 -11.51 1.03
C ALA A 8 -10.83 -11.09 1.30
N ALA A 9 -11.44 -10.34 0.38
CA ALA A 9 -12.84 -9.95 0.47
C ALA A 9 -13.78 -11.15 0.39
N VAL A 10 -13.59 -12.02 -0.62
CA VAL A 10 -14.38 -13.25 -0.77
C VAL A 10 -14.22 -14.12 0.47
N MET A 11 -13.00 -14.27 1.00
CA MET A 11 -12.80 -15.10 2.18
C MET A 11 -13.42 -14.50 3.44
N GLY A 12 -13.39 -13.18 3.60
CA GLY A 12 -14.13 -12.48 4.65
C GLY A 12 -15.65 -12.68 4.53
N VAL A 13 -16.22 -12.57 3.32
CA VAL A 13 -17.64 -12.83 3.08
C VAL A 13 -18.01 -14.27 3.43
N VAL A 14 -17.22 -15.25 2.99
CA VAL A 14 -17.43 -16.67 3.30
C VAL A 14 -17.38 -16.91 4.81
N GLY A 15 -16.44 -16.30 5.54
CA GLY A 15 -16.36 -16.42 6.98
C GLY A 15 -17.54 -15.82 7.74
N LEU A 16 -18.21 -14.81 7.16
CA LEU A 16 -19.42 -14.20 7.74
C LEU A 16 -20.69 -14.99 7.44
N ILE A 17 -20.83 -15.53 6.23
CA ILE A 17 -22.02 -16.26 5.79
C ILE A 17 -21.96 -17.73 6.23
N ALA A 18 -20.79 -18.35 6.14
CA ALA A 18 -20.54 -19.76 6.36
C ALA A 18 -19.27 -20.00 7.19
N PRO A 19 -19.24 -19.60 8.49
CA PRO A 19 -18.07 -19.74 9.35
C PRO A 19 -17.61 -21.20 9.50
N ASP A 20 -18.54 -22.16 9.51
CA ASP A 20 -18.22 -23.59 9.59
C ASP A 20 -17.50 -24.09 8.34
N ALA A 21 -17.83 -23.56 7.16
CA ALA A 21 -17.12 -23.89 5.93
C ALA A 21 -15.69 -23.33 5.94
N LEU A 22 -15.50 -22.11 6.46
CA LEU A 22 -14.17 -21.53 6.65
C LEU A 22 -13.32 -22.37 7.62
N LEU A 23 -13.90 -22.80 8.73
CA LEU A 23 -13.23 -23.69 9.70
C LEU A 23 -12.82 -25.02 9.05
N ALA A 24 -13.70 -25.64 8.27
CA ALA A 24 -13.40 -26.89 7.57
C ALA A 24 -12.26 -26.74 6.55
N VAL A 25 -12.23 -25.64 5.79
CA VAL A 25 -11.14 -25.33 4.84
C VAL A 25 -9.81 -25.14 5.57
N MET A 26 -9.83 -24.56 6.78
CA MET A 26 -8.65 -24.42 7.64
C MET A 26 -8.27 -25.73 8.35
N GLY A 27 -8.99 -26.83 8.12
CA GLY A 27 -8.73 -28.14 8.71
C GLY A 27 -9.28 -28.33 10.12
N PHE A 28 -10.13 -27.42 10.60
CA PHE A 28 -10.81 -27.55 11.88
C PHE A 28 -12.14 -28.28 11.71
N THR A 29 -12.51 -29.09 12.71
CA THR A 29 -13.82 -29.76 12.73
C THR A 29 -14.87 -28.79 13.28
N PRO A 30 -15.88 -28.37 12.50
CA PRO A 30 -16.89 -27.44 12.96
C PRO A 30 -17.78 -28.11 14.03
N VAL A 31 -17.89 -27.49 15.20
CA VAL A 31 -18.82 -27.95 16.24
C VAL A 31 -20.11 -27.15 16.09
N THR A 32 -21.21 -27.80 15.71
CA THR A 32 -22.51 -27.16 15.48
C THR A 32 -23.45 -27.23 16.69
N GLY A 33 -24.19 -26.15 16.93
CA GLY A 33 -25.35 -26.12 17.83
C GLY A 33 -25.05 -26.29 19.33
N SER A 34 -25.96 -26.95 20.04
CA SER A 34 -25.96 -27.17 21.51
C SER A 34 -24.85 -28.07 22.06
N ARG A 35 -23.96 -28.57 21.18
CA ARG A 35 -22.72 -29.27 21.58
C ARG A 35 -21.56 -28.32 21.92
N ARG A 36 -21.75 -27.02 21.72
CA ARG A 36 -20.74 -26.00 21.92
C ARG A 36 -20.62 -25.69 23.42
N ALA A 37 -19.43 -25.84 23.99
CA ALA A 37 -19.20 -25.64 25.41
C ALA A 37 -19.41 -24.16 25.81
N GLU A 38 -19.84 -23.94 27.05
CA GLU A 38 -19.93 -22.61 27.65
C GLU A 38 -18.51 -22.03 27.76
N GLY A 39 -18.17 -21.06 26.90
CA GLY A 39 -16.81 -20.52 26.74
C GLY A 39 -16.17 -20.73 25.36
N ASP A 40 -16.87 -21.35 24.40
CA ASP A 40 -16.38 -21.39 23.02
C ASP A 40 -16.44 -20.00 22.37
N HIS A 41 -15.29 -19.34 22.30
CA HIS A 41 -15.12 -18.03 21.67
C HIS A 41 -14.78 -18.10 20.18
N THR A 42 -14.63 -19.30 19.59
CA THR A 42 -14.29 -19.48 18.17
C THR A 42 -15.26 -18.72 17.25
N PRO A 43 -16.60 -18.74 17.45
CA PRO A 43 -17.51 -17.98 16.59
C PRO A 43 -17.25 -16.47 16.60
N VAL A 44 -16.93 -15.91 17.77
CA VAL A 44 -16.63 -14.48 17.94
C VAL A 44 -15.35 -14.12 17.20
N PHE A 45 -14.28 -14.90 17.39
CA PHE A 45 -13.00 -14.68 16.71
C PHE A 45 -13.13 -14.87 15.19
N VAL A 46 -13.81 -15.91 14.73
CA VAL A 46 -14.02 -16.15 13.29
C VAL A 46 -14.79 -14.98 12.67
N THR A 47 -15.85 -14.51 13.32
CA THR A 47 -16.65 -13.36 12.82
C THR A 47 -15.80 -12.09 12.77
N ALA A 48 -15.07 -11.78 13.85
CA ALA A 48 -14.23 -10.59 13.93
C ALA A 48 -13.10 -10.61 12.89
N SER A 49 -12.39 -11.73 12.77
CA SER A 49 -11.34 -11.93 11.78
C SER A 49 -11.87 -11.87 10.35
N SER A 50 -13.08 -12.39 10.10
CA SER A 50 -13.73 -12.34 8.79
C SER A 50 -14.14 -10.93 8.39
N MET A 51 -14.70 -10.14 9.31
CA MET A 51 -14.96 -8.71 9.07
C MET A 51 -13.66 -7.95 8.77
N ALA A 52 -12.59 -8.22 9.52
CA ALA A 52 -11.30 -7.58 9.30
C ALA A 52 -10.71 -7.93 7.92
N ALA A 53 -10.79 -9.20 7.51
CA ALA A 53 -10.36 -9.66 6.19
C ALA A 53 -11.17 -9.02 5.07
N LEU A 54 -12.49 -8.94 5.22
CA LEU A 54 -13.38 -8.28 4.26
C LEU A 54 -13.01 -6.81 4.07
N ASN A 55 -12.88 -6.07 5.17
CA ASN A 55 -12.57 -4.66 5.15
C ASN A 55 -11.21 -4.39 4.47
N MET A 56 -10.19 -5.17 4.82
CA MET A 56 -8.88 -5.09 4.18
C MET A 56 -8.96 -5.46 2.70
N GLY A 57 -9.72 -6.50 2.32
CA GLY A 57 -9.91 -6.87 0.93
C GLY A 57 -10.47 -5.73 0.08
N VAL A 58 -11.52 -5.07 0.57
CA VAL A 58 -12.14 -3.90 -0.08
C VAL A 58 -11.14 -2.76 -0.24
N TYR A 59 -10.36 -2.43 0.80
CA TYR A 59 -9.33 -1.39 0.71
C TYR A 59 -8.29 -1.69 -0.36
N TYR A 60 -7.84 -2.95 -0.48
CA TYR A 60 -6.89 -3.33 -1.53
C TYR A 60 -7.46 -3.25 -2.94
N VAL A 61 -8.75 -3.60 -3.12
CA VAL A 61 -9.43 -3.46 -4.41
C VAL A 61 -9.55 -1.98 -4.77
N LEU A 62 -10.07 -1.14 -3.88
CA LEU A 62 -10.20 0.30 -4.11
C LEU A 62 -8.84 0.96 -4.38
N ALA A 63 -7.82 0.64 -3.58
CA ALA A 63 -6.46 1.16 -3.78
C ALA A 63 -5.87 0.73 -5.13
N SER A 64 -6.21 -0.48 -5.61
CA SER A 64 -5.76 -0.96 -6.92
C SER A 64 -6.50 -0.32 -8.09
N LEU A 65 -7.79 0.01 -7.93
CA LEU A 65 -8.57 0.70 -8.95
C LEU A 65 -8.21 2.19 -9.05
N SER A 66 -7.73 2.78 -7.95
CA SER A 66 -7.32 4.19 -7.88
C SER A 66 -5.80 4.40 -8.07
N ASP A 67 -5.04 3.37 -8.46
CA ASP A 67 -3.58 3.39 -8.59
C ASP A 67 -2.83 4.04 -7.41
N TRP A 68 -3.33 3.83 -6.19
CA TRP A 68 -2.82 4.51 -5.01
C TRP A 68 -1.51 3.87 -4.51
N THR A 69 -0.42 4.15 -5.20
CA THR A 69 0.92 3.59 -4.93
C THR A 69 1.44 3.83 -3.51
N ALA A 70 1.04 4.93 -2.85
CA ALA A 70 1.42 5.21 -1.47
C ALA A 70 0.86 4.18 -0.48
N PHE A 71 -0.36 3.69 -0.72
CA PHE A 71 -0.95 2.60 0.08
C PHE A 71 -0.09 1.33 -0.04
N PHE A 72 0.26 0.93 -1.27
CA PHE A 72 1.07 -0.27 -1.50
C PHE A 72 2.48 -0.16 -0.90
N ARG A 73 3.10 1.02 -0.88
CA ARG A 73 4.38 1.23 -0.19
C ARG A 73 4.30 0.92 1.30
N TRP A 74 3.18 1.28 1.95
CA TRP A 74 2.94 0.96 3.36
C TRP A 74 2.65 -0.52 3.61
N THR A 75 2.21 -1.28 2.60
CA THR A 75 1.97 -2.72 2.77
C THR A 75 3.25 -3.52 2.99
N VAL A 76 4.38 -3.05 2.45
CA VAL A 76 5.69 -3.72 2.60
C VAL A 76 6.13 -3.79 4.06
N PRO A 77 6.22 -2.69 4.84
CA PRO A 77 6.61 -2.77 6.24
C PRO A 77 5.59 -3.55 7.09
N PHE A 78 4.30 -3.46 6.78
CA PHE A 78 3.30 -4.28 7.49
C PHE A 78 3.51 -5.77 7.25
N ARG A 79 3.74 -6.20 6.00
CA ARG A 79 4.02 -7.62 5.70
C ARG A 79 5.32 -8.11 6.35
N LEU A 80 6.35 -7.27 6.39
CA LEU A 80 7.58 -7.60 7.13
C LEU A 80 7.35 -7.69 8.63
N LEU A 81 6.51 -6.83 9.21
CA LEU A 81 6.11 -6.91 10.60
C LEU A 81 5.37 -8.22 10.87
N THR A 82 4.41 -8.61 10.02
CA THR A 82 3.68 -9.89 10.13
C THR A 82 4.64 -11.08 10.05
N CYS A 83 5.57 -11.07 9.09
CA CYS A 83 6.63 -12.07 8.97
C CYS A 83 7.45 -12.17 10.26
N THR A 84 7.89 -11.03 10.80
CA THR A 84 8.69 -10.96 12.03
C THR A 84 7.92 -11.50 13.23
N VAL A 85 6.67 -11.07 13.42
CA VAL A 85 5.83 -11.48 14.55
C VAL A 85 5.57 -12.98 14.52
N PHE A 86 5.19 -13.55 13.38
CA PHE A 86 4.95 -15.00 13.29
C PHE A 86 6.23 -15.81 13.47
N THR A 87 7.34 -15.37 12.89
CA THR A 87 8.64 -16.04 13.06
C THR A 87 9.06 -16.04 14.53
N LEU A 88 9.01 -14.89 15.20
CA LEU A 88 9.35 -14.78 16.62
C LEU A 88 8.37 -15.53 17.53
N ALA A 89 7.08 -15.58 17.19
CA ALA A 89 6.09 -16.33 17.95
C ALA A 89 6.38 -17.84 17.92
N VAL A 90 6.82 -18.37 16.78
CA VAL A 90 7.23 -19.77 16.67
C VAL A 90 8.55 -20.03 17.39
N LEU A 91 9.56 -19.19 17.15
CA LEU A 91 10.87 -19.33 17.82
C LEU A 91 10.76 -19.22 19.35
N GLY A 92 9.83 -18.39 19.84
CA GLY A 92 9.53 -18.25 21.27
C GLY A 92 8.58 -19.31 21.84
N GLY A 93 8.18 -20.33 21.06
CA GLY A 93 7.31 -21.42 21.50
C GLY A 93 5.85 -21.03 21.77
N ARG A 94 5.41 -19.82 21.36
CA ARG A 94 4.03 -19.34 21.56
C ARG A 94 3.09 -19.77 20.45
N ALA A 95 3.61 -20.16 19.28
CA ALA A 95 2.83 -20.54 18.12
C ALA A 95 3.30 -21.88 17.52
N PRO A 96 2.40 -22.69 16.95
CA PRO A 96 2.74 -23.90 16.22
C PRO A 96 3.71 -23.65 15.05
N SER A 97 4.56 -24.62 14.72
CA SER A 97 5.56 -24.51 13.65
C SER A 97 4.99 -24.18 12.27
N GLY A 98 3.73 -24.52 12.00
CA GLY A 98 3.02 -24.14 10.77
C GLY A 98 2.97 -22.63 10.52
N PHE A 99 3.03 -21.80 11.57
CA PHE A 99 3.06 -20.34 11.40
C PHE A 99 4.38 -19.81 10.81
N LEU A 100 5.46 -20.59 10.79
CA LEU A 100 6.67 -20.22 10.05
C LEU A 100 6.41 -20.15 8.55
N ALA A 101 5.59 -21.06 8.01
CA ALA A 101 5.21 -21.03 6.60
C ALA A 101 4.46 -19.74 6.26
N VAL A 102 3.58 -19.28 7.16
CA VAL A 102 2.88 -17.98 7.04
C VAL A 102 3.88 -16.82 7.08
N GLY A 103 4.84 -16.84 8.01
CA GLY A 103 5.88 -15.82 8.11
C GLY A 103 6.70 -15.70 6.83
N VAL A 104 7.19 -16.83 6.31
CA VAL A 104 7.94 -16.88 5.03
C VAL A 104 7.09 -16.38 3.87
N TRP A 105 5.82 -16.79 3.80
CA TRP A 105 4.89 -16.34 2.77
C TRP A 105 4.70 -14.83 2.76
N GLU A 106 4.52 -14.23 3.93
CA GLU A 106 4.38 -12.77 4.07
C GLU A 106 5.68 -12.04 3.69
N GLY A 107 6.83 -12.59 4.06
CA GLY A 107 8.15 -12.07 3.64
C GLY A 107 8.31 -12.07 2.12
N LEU A 108 7.96 -13.18 1.45
CA LEU A 108 8.00 -13.29 -0.01
C LEU A 108 7.04 -12.29 -0.68
N GLY A 109 5.83 -12.13 -0.15
CA GLY A 109 4.87 -11.14 -0.65
C GLY A 109 5.34 -9.69 -0.47
N ALA A 110 6.05 -9.39 0.63
CA ALA A 110 6.68 -8.08 0.85
C ALA A 110 7.77 -7.80 -0.20
N LEU A 111 8.62 -8.79 -0.48
CA LEU A 111 9.68 -8.70 -1.49
C LEU A 111 9.10 -8.49 -2.90
N ALA A 112 8.09 -9.28 -3.28
CA ALA A 112 7.42 -9.14 -4.57
C ALA A 112 6.80 -7.75 -4.76
N THR A 113 6.14 -7.23 -3.72
CA THR A 113 5.53 -5.88 -3.73
C THR A 113 6.58 -4.78 -3.80
N GLY A 114 7.63 -4.88 -2.98
CA GLY A 114 8.72 -3.92 -2.98
C GLY A 114 9.48 -3.89 -4.31
N ALA A 115 9.69 -5.05 -4.94
CA ALA A 115 10.29 -5.16 -6.26
C ALA A 115 9.42 -4.48 -7.32
N ALA A 116 8.11 -4.76 -7.36
CA ALA A 116 7.19 -4.13 -8.30
C ALA A 116 7.20 -2.60 -8.21
N LEU A 117 7.15 -2.04 -6.99
CA LEU A 117 7.21 -0.59 -6.76
C LEU A 117 8.56 0.02 -7.18
N ARG A 118 9.67 -0.71 -7.01
CA ARG A 118 11.00 -0.27 -7.44
C ARG A 118 11.10 -0.22 -8.97
N TYR A 119 10.55 -1.21 -9.67
CA TYR A 119 10.50 -1.22 -11.13
C TYR A 119 9.65 -0.07 -11.70
N ASP A 120 8.50 0.23 -11.08
CA ASP A 120 7.64 1.35 -11.51
C ASP A 120 8.27 2.72 -11.22
N GLY A 121 8.96 2.86 -10.08
CA GLY A 121 9.67 4.09 -9.73
C GLY A 121 10.82 4.42 -10.69
N GLN A 122 11.48 3.40 -11.25
CA GLN A 122 12.56 3.56 -12.24
C GLN A 122 12.05 3.91 -13.65
N ARG A 123 10.77 3.66 -13.94
CA ARG A 123 10.14 3.96 -15.24
C ARG A 123 9.46 5.32 -15.29
N ARG A 124 9.37 6.03 -14.17
CA ARG A 124 8.81 7.38 -14.14
C ARG A 124 9.85 8.35 -14.73
N PRO A 125 9.55 9.02 -15.85
CA PRO A 125 10.43 10.06 -16.37
C PRO A 125 10.66 11.11 -15.28
N ALA A 126 11.90 11.61 -15.18
CA ALA A 126 12.18 12.75 -14.31
C ALA A 126 11.18 13.87 -14.63
N PRO A 127 10.65 14.59 -13.62
CA PRO A 127 9.82 15.77 -13.87
C PRO A 127 10.57 16.67 -14.85
N ALA A 128 9.94 16.99 -15.98
CA ALA A 128 10.50 17.95 -16.92
C ALA A 128 10.78 19.24 -16.15
N ASP A 129 12.03 19.69 -16.18
CA ASP A 129 12.48 20.84 -15.41
C ASP A 129 11.66 22.08 -15.81
N PRO A 130 10.86 22.69 -14.91
CA PRO A 130 10.02 23.84 -15.23
C PRO A 130 10.84 25.05 -15.69
N THR A 131 12.13 25.09 -15.33
CA THR A 131 13.06 26.17 -15.69
C THR A 131 13.44 26.13 -17.16
N ALA A 132 13.51 24.94 -17.78
CA ALA A 132 13.85 24.78 -19.20
C ALA A 132 12.79 25.38 -20.14
N ALA A 133 11.52 25.43 -19.72
CA ALA A 133 10.44 26.06 -20.48
C ALA A 133 10.42 27.59 -20.34
N THR A 134 11.02 28.12 -19.26
CA THR A 134 11.02 29.56 -18.97
C THR A 134 12.17 30.26 -19.71
N ASP A 135 13.34 29.63 -19.82
CA ASP A 135 14.48 30.17 -20.59
C ASP A 135 14.22 30.22 -22.10
N ALA A 136 13.35 29.35 -22.63
CA ALA A 136 12.98 29.35 -24.04
C ALA A 136 11.98 30.47 -24.41
N ALA A 137 11.33 31.10 -23.42
CA ALA A 137 10.25 32.05 -23.62
C ALA A 137 10.63 33.52 -23.35
N VAL A 138 11.89 33.81 -22.98
CA VAL A 138 12.38 35.20 -22.86
C VAL A 138 12.90 35.64 -24.23
N PRO A 139 12.14 36.44 -25.01
CA PRO A 139 12.69 37.07 -26.20
C PRO A 139 13.86 37.97 -25.79
N ALA A 140 14.94 37.94 -26.57
CA ALA A 140 16.08 38.82 -26.38
C ALA A 140 15.61 40.29 -26.32
N ASP A 141 16.03 40.99 -25.27
CA ASP A 141 15.70 42.39 -25.01
C ASP A 141 16.08 43.22 -26.26
N PRO A 142 15.15 43.97 -26.88
CA PRO A 142 15.51 44.82 -28.00
C PRO A 142 16.50 45.88 -27.51
N ALA A 143 17.62 46.02 -28.22
CA ALA A 143 18.67 46.97 -27.89
C ALA A 143 18.09 48.36 -27.58
N VAL A 144 18.28 48.80 -26.33
CA VAL A 144 17.91 50.15 -25.88
C VAL A 144 18.72 51.16 -26.70
N PRO A 145 18.08 52.03 -27.51
CA PRO A 145 18.81 53.05 -28.26
C PRO A 145 19.44 54.05 -27.28
N ALA A 146 20.69 54.42 -27.54
CA ALA A 146 21.44 55.36 -26.72
C ALA A 146 20.70 56.72 -26.63
N ASP A 147 20.63 57.24 -25.41
CA ASP A 147 20.00 58.53 -25.07
C ASP A 147 20.69 59.67 -25.85
N PRO A 148 19.95 60.57 -26.52
CA PRO A 148 20.58 61.68 -27.21
C PRO A 148 21.16 62.67 -26.19
N ALA A 149 22.41 63.06 -26.42
CA ALA A 149 23.12 64.02 -25.59
C ALA A 149 22.35 65.36 -25.48
N VAL A 150 22.00 65.75 -24.25
CA VAL A 150 21.42 67.05 -23.92
C VAL A 150 22.49 68.14 -24.13
N PRO A 151 22.25 69.19 -24.93
CA PRO A 151 23.21 70.28 -25.10
C PRO A 151 23.32 71.09 -23.80
N ALA A 152 24.55 71.42 -23.41
CA ALA A 152 24.81 72.33 -22.30
C ALA A 152 24.36 73.76 -22.67
N ASP A 153 23.56 74.37 -21.80
CA ASP A 153 23.13 75.77 -21.89
C ASP A 153 24.35 76.69 -21.62
N PRO A 154 24.64 77.71 -22.45
CA PRO A 154 25.78 78.57 -22.20
C PRO A 154 25.49 79.49 -21.01
N ALA A 155 26.46 79.56 -20.10
CA ALA A 155 26.45 80.45 -18.95
C ALA A 155 26.16 81.90 -19.35
N ALA A 156 25.09 82.48 -18.78
CA ALA A 156 24.88 83.91 -18.77
C ALA A 156 25.68 84.54 -17.62
N THR A 157 26.56 85.45 -17.99
CA THR A 157 27.29 86.42 -17.15
C THR A 157 26.38 87.38 -16.40
#